data_AF-A0A7V9NFB7-F1
#
_entry.id   AF-A0A7V9NFB7-F1
#
_cell.length_a   1.000
_cell.length_b   1.000
_cell.length_c   1.000
_cell.angle_alpha   90.00
_cell.angle_beta   90.00
_cell.angle_gamma   90.00
#
_symmetry.space_group_name_H-M   'P 1'
#
loop_
_entity.id
_entity.type
_entity.pdbx_description
1 polymer ?
#
loop_
_entity_poly.entity_id
_entity_poly.type
_entity_poly.pdbx_seq_one_letter_code
_entity_poly.pdbx_strand_id
1 'polypeptide(L)'
;MRVTVRLFARLREITGQGEIERQVPEGATADSVWEGLADEFPGIRQYRTISSCAVNEEYASFGTSLAEGDEVAFLPPVSGGSVGQRDGIRGRFRAVRDQGFHV
;
A
#
# COMPACT_ATOMS: atom_id res chain seq x y z
N MET A 1 9.94 -14.46 -4.56
CA MET A 1 9.79 -13.38 -5.55
C MET A 1 10.06 -12.04 -4.90
N ARG A 2 10.57 -11.08 -5.66
CA ARG A 2 10.80 -9.70 -5.22
C ARG A 2 9.61 -8.83 -5.64
N VAL A 3 9.14 -8.01 -4.71
CA VAL A 3 8.08 -7.02 -4.94
C VAL A 3 8.51 -5.66 -4.38
N THR A 4 7.97 -4.58 -4.93
CA THR A 4 8.21 -3.22 -4.46
C THR A 4 6.98 -2.74 -3.70
N VAL A 5 7.16 -2.39 -2.43
CA VAL A 5 6.10 -1.80 -1.60
C VAL A 5 6.20 -0.28 -1.66
N ARG A 6 5.09 0.40 -1.90
CA ARG A 6 5.00 1.85 -1.84
C ARG A 6 4.09 2.31 -0.70
N LEU A 7 4.63 3.19 0.12
CA LEU A 7 3.98 3.71 1.32
C LEU A 7 3.78 5.21 1.18
N PHE A 8 2.60 5.66 1.59
CA PHE A 8 2.17 7.05 1.43
C PHE A 8 1.67 7.61 2.76
N ALA A 9 1.63 8.94 2.83
CA ALA A 9 1.11 9.70 3.96
C ALA A 9 1.58 9.13 5.30
N ARG A 10 0.63 8.78 6.18
CA ARG A 10 0.94 8.31 7.53
C ARG A 10 1.75 7.01 7.57
N LEU A 11 1.62 6.13 6.58
CA LEU A 11 2.44 4.91 6.51
C LEU A 11 3.90 5.25 6.23
N ARG A 12 4.17 6.20 5.33
CA ARG A 12 5.52 6.71 5.05
C ARG A 12 6.12 7.40 6.26
N GLU A 13 5.33 8.21 6.98
CA GLU A 13 5.78 8.88 8.21
C GLU A 13 6.17 7.89 9.31
N ILE A 14 5.38 6.83 9.51
CA ILE A 14 5.62 5.82 10.55
C ILE A 14 6.84 4.96 10.21
N THR A 15 6.98 4.56 8.95
CA THR A 15 8.07 3.68 8.50
C THR A 15 9.36 4.42 8.16
N GLY A 16 9.28 5.74 7.96
CA GLY A 16 10.38 6.55 7.43
C GLY A 16 10.72 6.25 5.96
N GLN A 17 9.94 5.39 5.29
CA GLN A 17 10.24 4.85 3.97
C GLN A 17 9.06 5.08 3.02
N GLY A 18 9.33 5.64 1.84
CA GLY A 18 8.32 5.78 0.79
C GLY A 18 8.24 4.56 -0.14
N GLU A 19 9.32 3.80 -0.21
CA GLU A 19 9.47 2.62 -1.05
C GLU A 19 10.33 1.59 -0.30
N ILE A 20 9.94 0.32 -0.36
CA ILE A 20 10.63 -0.80 0.29
C ILE A 20 10.61 -2.02 -0.63
N GLU A 21 11.77 -2.56 -0.99
CA GLU A 21 11.85 -3.86 -1.68
C GLU A 21 11.67 -5.00 -0.67
N ARG A 22 10.84 -5.99 -1.02
CA ARG A 22 10.59 -7.17 -0.18
C ARG A 22 10.76 -8.46 -0.97
N GLN A 23 11.48 -9.41 -0.36
CA GLN A 23 11.49 -10.78 -0.81
C GLN A 23 10.36 -11.54 -0.09
N VAL A 24 9.43 -12.09 -0.87
CA VAL A 24 8.29 -12.87 -0.36
C VAL A 24 8.21 -14.24 -1.04
N PRO A 25 7.56 -15.24 -0.42
CA PRO A 25 7.30 -16.52 -1.08
C PRO A 25 6.50 -16.36 -2.38
N GLU A 26 6.63 -17.30 -3.31
CA GLU A 26 5.74 -17.34 -4.48
C GLU A 26 4.29 -17.51 -4.04
N GLY A 27 3.37 -16.82 -4.73
CA GLY A 27 1.94 -16.81 -4.39
C GLY A 27 1.59 -16.00 -3.14
N ALA A 28 2.54 -15.28 -2.54
CA ALA A 28 2.24 -14.33 -1.47
C ALA A 28 1.21 -13.30 -1.92
N THR A 29 0.34 -12.92 -1.00
CA THR A 29 -0.69 -11.91 -1.24
C THR A 29 -0.23 -10.54 -0.76
N ALA A 30 -0.92 -9.48 -1.20
CA ALA A 30 -0.72 -8.15 -0.64
C ALA A 30 -0.92 -8.12 0.90
N ASP A 31 -1.81 -8.96 1.44
CA ASP A 31 -1.98 -9.13 2.89
C ASP A 31 -0.75 -9.72 3.57
N SER A 32 -0.12 -10.72 2.94
CA SER A 32 1.11 -11.33 3.46
C SER A 32 2.25 -10.30 3.52
N VAL A 33 2.35 -9.43 2.51
CA VAL A 33 3.29 -8.31 2.50
C VAL A 33 2.97 -7.32 3.62
N TRP A 34 1.70 -6.96 3.79
CA TRP A 34 1.26 -6.07 4.86
C TRP A 34 1.63 -6.60 6.24
N GLU A 35 1.34 -7.87 6.53
CA GLU A 35 1.64 -8.46 7.84
C GLU A 35 3.15 -8.45 8.13
N GLY A 36 3.98 -8.76 7.15
CA GLY A 36 5.43 -8.65 7.31
C GLY A 36 5.91 -7.22 7.59
N LEU A 37 5.30 -6.21 6.95
CA LEU A 37 5.59 -4.81 7.27
C LEU A 37 5.09 -4.43 8.67
N ALA A 38 3.95 -4.97 9.09
CA ALA A 38 3.35 -4.70 10.39
C ALA A 38 4.10 -5.39 11.55
N ASP A 39 4.81 -6.47 11.29
CA ASP A 39 5.77 -7.09 12.21
C ASP A 39 6.99 -6.17 12.42
N GLU A 40 7.53 -5.58 11.36
CA GLU A 40 8.70 -4.69 11.42
C GLU A 40 8.35 -3.27 11.91
N PHE A 41 7.18 -2.77 11.53
CA PHE A 41 6.68 -1.44 11.88
C PHE A 41 5.30 -1.53 12.58
N PRO A 42 5.24 -1.94 13.85
CA PRO A 42 3.97 -2.17 14.56
C PRO A 42 2.97 -1.01 14.50
N GLY A 43 3.46 0.23 14.38
CA GLY A 43 2.64 1.44 14.29
C GLY A 43 1.69 1.48 13.08
N ILE A 44 1.97 0.70 12.01
CA ILE A 44 1.10 0.66 10.83
C ILE A 44 -0.13 -0.23 11.00
N ARG A 45 -0.14 -1.17 11.97
CA ARG A 45 -1.21 -2.18 12.13
C ARG A 45 -2.61 -1.60 12.15
N GLN A 46 -2.78 -0.49 12.87
CA GLN A 46 -4.06 0.19 13.01
C GLN A 46 -4.66 0.69 11.69
N TYR A 47 -3.82 0.85 10.65
CA TYR A 47 -4.26 1.35 9.35
C TYR A 47 -4.76 0.24 8.41
N ARG A 48 -4.61 -1.04 8.76
CA ARG A 48 -4.92 -2.18 7.89
C ARG A 48 -6.36 -2.19 7.37
N THR A 49 -7.31 -1.88 8.24
CA THR A 49 -8.75 -1.95 7.94
C THR A 49 -9.26 -0.71 7.22
N ILE A 50 -8.54 0.40 7.31
CA ILE A 50 -8.91 1.68 6.71
C ILE A 50 -8.08 2.03 5.47
N SER A 51 -7.07 1.24 5.15
CA SER A 51 -6.24 1.43 3.96
C SER A 51 -6.80 0.66 2.78
N SER A 52 -6.71 1.25 1.60
CA SER A 52 -6.88 0.55 0.33
C SER A 52 -5.55 -0.06 -0.11
N CYS A 53 -5.63 -1.06 -0.99
CA CYS A 53 -4.48 -1.69 -1.63
C CYS A 53 -4.56 -1.45 -3.14
N ALA A 54 -3.42 -1.27 -3.79
CA ALA A 54 -3.31 -1.30 -5.25
C ALA A 54 -2.11 -2.15 -5.67
N VAL A 55 -2.25 -2.91 -6.74
CA VAL A 55 -1.18 -3.68 -7.38
C VAL A 55 -1.00 -3.15 -8.79
N ASN A 56 0.22 -2.74 -9.15
CA ASN A 56 0.55 -2.14 -10.44
C ASN A 56 -0.39 -1.00 -10.84
N GLU A 57 -0.59 -0.04 -9.93
CA GLU A 57 -1.49 1.11 -10.09
C GLU A 57 -3.00 0.76 -10.20
N GLU A 58 -3.41 -0.49 -10.02
CA GLU A 58 -4.82 -0.89 -10.04
C GLU A 58 -5.31 -1.25 -8.64
N TYR A 59 -6.47 -0.72 -8.22
CA TYR A 59 -7.05 -1.08 -6.92
C TYR A 59 -7.28 -2.59 -6.85
N ALA A 60 -6.83 -3.18 -5.75
CA ALA A 60 -6.80 -4.60 -5.54
C ALA A 60 -7.29 -4.95 -4.13
N SER A 61 -7.74 -6.19 -3.96
CA SER A 61 -7.98 -6.73 -2.62
C SER A 61 -6.64 -7.03 -1.96
N PHE A 62 -6.58 -6.98 -0.63
CA PHE A 62 -5.45 -7.51 0.12
C PHE A 62 -5.22 -9.01 -0.14
N GLY A 63 -6.27 -9.74 -0.52
CA GLY A 63 -6.16 -11.15 -0.91
C GLY A 63 -5.56 -11.39 -2.31
N THR A 64 -5.25 -10.34 -3.08
CA THR A 64 -4.66 -10.48 -4.42
C THR A 64 -3.26 -11.09 -4.33
N SER A 65 -3.05 -12.20 -5.04
CA SER A 65 -1.73 -12.81 -5.23
C SER A 65 -0.82 -11.88 -6.03
N LEU A 66 0.44 -11.80 -5.62
CA LEU A 66 1.46 -11.01 -6.29
C LEU A 66 2.33 -11.90 -7.20
N ALA A 67 2.97 -11.27 -8.17
CA ALA A 67 3.97 -11.86 -9.04
C ALA A 67 5.35 -11.20 -8.84
N GLU A 68 6.40 -11.80 -9.41
CA GLU A 68 7.75 -11.22 -9.43
C GLU A 68 7.74 -9.85 -10.12
N GLY A 69 8.31 -8.86 -9.45
CA GLY A 69 8.43 -7.49 -9.94
C GLY A 69 7.20 -6.62 -9.73
N ASP A 70 6.13 -7.14 -9.13
CA ASP A 70 4.93 -6.35 -8.87
C ASP A 70 5.20 -5.20 -7.89
N GLU A 71 4.54 -4.07 -8.16
CA GLU A 71 4.44 -2.94 -7.25
C GLU A 71 3.14 -3.04 -6.44
N VAL A 72 3.23 -3.03 -5.12
CA VAL A 72 2.09 -2.97 -4.22
C VAL A 72 2.09 -1.66 -3.44
N ALA A 73 0.98 -0.92 -3.51
CA ALA A 73 0.80 0.34 -2.80
C ALA A 73 -0.25 0.20 -1.70
N PHE A 74 0.08 0.71 -0.50
CA PHE A 74 -0.87 0.81 0.59
C PHE A 74 -1.27 2.26 0.85
N LEU A 75 -2.58 2.48 0.87
CA LEU A 75 -3.18 3.80 0.73
C LEU A 75 -4.08 4.08 1.93
N PRO A 76 -3.56 4.71 2.99
CA PRO A 76 -4.41 5.17 4.08
C PRO A 76 -5.37 6.27 3.55
N PRO A 77 -6.48 6.56 4.26
CA PRO A 77 -7.40 7.62 3.87
C PRO A 77 -6.66 8.95 3.73
N VAL A 78 -6.84 9.63 2.59
CA VAL A 78 -6.28 10.97 2.38
C VAL A 78 -7.19 12.01 3.02
N SER A 79 -6.62 13.01 3.69
CA SER A 79 -7.36 14.08 4.39
C SER A 79 -8.12 15.05 3.45
N GLY A 80 -8.18 14.79 2.14
CA GLY A 80 -8.64 15.72 1.11
C GLY A 80 -9.66 15.15 0.14
N GLY A 81 -10.80 14.66 0.63
CA GLY A 81 -11.97 14.44 -0.22
C GLY A 81 -12.81 13.22 0.17
N SER A 82 -13.97 13.51 0.75
CA SER A 82 -15.19 12.70 0.87
C SER A 82 -15.04 11.20 1.12
N VAL A 83 -15.49 10.79 2.31
CA VAL A 83 -15.96 9.42 2.59
C VAL A 83 -16.86 8.92 1.46
N GLY A 84 -16.32 8.00 0.66
CA GLY A 84 -16.98 7.18 -0.33
C GLY A 84 -15.91 6.20 -0.80
N GLN A 85 -16.02 4.90 -0.54
CA GLN A 85 -17.01 4.08 -1.18
C GLN A 85 -17.13 2.73 -0.46
N ARG A 86 -18.36 2.34 -0.14
CA ARG A 86 -18.74 0.93 0.06
C ARG A 86 -18.82 0.30 -1.33
N ASP A 87 -18.30 -0.93 -1.46
CA ASP A 87 -18.43 -1.84 -2.61
C ASP A 87 -18.14 -1.27 -4.02
N GLY A 88 -17.10 -1.80 -4.67
CA GLY A 88 -17.00 -1.79 -6.13
C GLY A 88 -16.10 -0.74 -6.79
N ILE A 89 -14.94 -0.40 -6.22
CA ILE A 89 -13.96 0.46 -6.91
C ILE A 89 -13.20 -0.37 -7.96
N ARG A 90 -13.68 -0.37 -9.21
CA ARG A 90 -12.83 -0.61 -10.39
C ARG A 90 -12.31 0.75 -10.83
N GLY A 91 -11.06 1.06 -10.48
CA GLY A 91 -10.41 2.31 -10.85
C GLY A 91 -8.89 2.15 -10.84
N ARG A 92 -8.20 2.92 -11.67
CA ARG A 92 -6.74 3.01 -11.63
C ARG A 92 -6.34 4.02 -10.55
N PHE A 93 -5.54 3.59 -9.59
CA PHE A 93 -4.89 4.46 -8.64
C PHE A 93 -3.67 5.10 -9.31
N ARG A 94 -3.74 6.39 -9.61
CA ARG A 94 -2.55 7.15 -10.00
C ARG A 94 -2.00 7.84 -8.77
N ALA A 95 -0.91 7.31 -8.22
CA ALA A 95 -0.16 8.02 -7.19
C ALA A 95 0.19 9.41 -7.74
N VAL A 96 -0.26 10.47 -7.07
CA VAL A 96 0.28 11.81 -7.32
C VAL A 96 1.74 11.69 -6.93
N ARG A 97 2.65 11.69 -7.92
CA ARG A 97 4.08 11.76 -7.66
C ARG A 97 4.28 12.95 -6.75
N ASP A 98 4.79 12.67 -5.54
CA ASP A 98 5.11 13.60 -4.46
C ASP A 98 5.79 14.83 -5.07
N GLN A 99 5.00 15.89 -5.37
CA GLN A 99 5.58 17.19 -5.65
C GLN A 99 6.02 17.70 -4.29
N GLY A 100 7.33 17.73 -4.09
CA GLY A 100 7.96 18.03 -2.82
C GLY A 100 7.31 19.23 -2.15
N PHE A 101 6.80 19.00 -0.94
CA PHE A 101 6.56 20.08 0.00
C PHE A 101 7.93 20.58 0.46
N HIS A 102 8.44 21.62 -0.22
CA HIS A 102 9.40 22.52 0.38
C HIS A 102 8.63 23.44 1.32
N VAL A 103 9.00 23.41 2.61
CA VAL A 103 8.72 24.51 3.55
C VAL A 103 9.61 25.70 3.24
#